data_AF-B5YM83-F1
#
_entry.id   AF-B5YM83-F1
#
_cell.length_a   1.000
_cell.length_b   1.000
_cell.length_c   1.000
_cell.angle_alpha   90.00
_cell.angle_beta   90.00
_cell.angle_gamma   90.00
#
_symmetry.space_group_name_H-M   'P 1'
#
loop_
_entity.id
_entity.type
_entity.pdbx_description
1 polymer ?
#
loop_
_entity_poly.entity_id
_entity_poly.type
_entity_poly.pdbx_seq_one_letter_code
_entity_poly.pdbx_strand_id
1 'polypeptide(L)'
;MERLDSSNKSLKTSHDNHEREYKAQIDKLDDEEKRLKQQLAELDTKKNQVAQANGDVDVSDDDLVEVNAGGKIIAAKRATLTQLKGTRLAALFSGRWDKKLQRDGDGRIFLDVNPVCFQAIVDYVNELKISSSDSPPSVSTVDEELDHILMHQLELFGLTDVLPMAPIPESTIITTYPTTKILYDWLDEDNSSGDFKLLYRSSRDGMSSSNFHSKCDDKGSTLTVIQTTDGFVLGGYSNGPWGNHHGHYGSYRTSSKAFLFALSGGSITPSKMKLVGNFNLAIYCHSSSGPAFGENEIRVSGSNVSLHCSGTTYESWPAQLSGTNKTIKEMEVFQVSGEPLKAARKQLPLTSNTNGKTSKQPPVSMFSKNINDAINEKWESLHELALEVSKLEQACKDEDTFVKFFLEGNPQDVISLNVCGSPIVTTRRTLQVCKKSSLAEQFSPNSHGKRDSEDATKWNPEDVVAWLNRIDGVSDAVVKEFEDNQVTGRELLALNNKEALMDFGVEKKGTIHLLLGEIRRLKKDRSNTTVLIEHSPYCFEKMIDFLRVEGSYIKGLVELKPEKPIVRKAEKSRFEKVVKHYFPGESCKMILG
;
A
#
# COMPACT_ATOMS: atom_id res chain seq x y z
N MET A 1 -70.88 -23.15 -26.93
CA MET A 1 -70.72 -21.69 -26.74
C MET A 1 -70.27 -21.37 -25.33
N GLU A 2 -71.06 -21.61 -24.28
CA GLU A 2 -70.68 -21.29 -22.88
C GLU A 2 -69.30 -21.82 -22.42
N ARG A 3 -68.93 -23.07 -22.78
CA ARG A 3 -67.59 -23.62 -22.49
C ARG A 3 -66.45 -22.85 -23.20
N LEU A 4 -66.71 -22.39 -24.42
CA LEU A 4 -65.76 -21.60 -25.21
C LEU A 4 -65.64 -20.18 -24.62
N ASP A 5 -66.74 -19.57 -24.20
CA ASP A 5 -66.75 -18.26 -23.55
C ASP A 5 -66.01 -18.31 -22.19
N SER A 6 -66.23 -19.37 -21.42
CA SER A 6 -65.49 -19.62 -20.17
C SER A 6 -63.99 -19.80 -20.40
N SER A 7 -63.60 -20.56 -21.44
CA SER A 7 -62.20 -20.76 -21.81
C SER A 7 -61.52 -19.46 -22.28
N ASN A 8 -62.20 -18.67 -23.12
CA ASN A 8 -61.71 -17.37 -23.57
C ASN A 8 -61.52 -16.39 -22.40
N LYS A 9 -62.46 -16.37 -21.44
CA LYS A 9 -62.34 -15.56 -20.22
C LYS A 9 -61.12 -15.98 -19.39
N SER A 10 -60.89 -17.29 -19.24
CA SER A 10 -59.74 -17.82 -18.52
C SER A 10 -58.40 -17.49 -19.20
N LEU A 11 -58.32 -17.60 -20.52
CA LEU A 11 -57.13 -17.21 -21.30
C LEU A 11 -56.84 -15.72 -21.13
N LYS A 12 -57.86 -14.86 -21.24
CA LYS A 12 -57.71 -13.41 -21.03
C LYS A 12 -57.19 -13.10 -19.62
N THR A 13 -57.77 -13.70 -18.58
CA THR A 13 -57.28 -13.52 -17.20
C THR A 13 -55.83 -13.97 -17.03
N SER A 14 -55.43 -15.08 -17.65
CA SER A 14 -54.05 -15.56 -17.60
C SER A 14 -53.08 -14.60 -18.31
N HIS A 15 -53.45 -14.07 -19.47
CA HIS A 15 -52.67 -13.07 -20.19
C HIS A 15 -52.51 -11.79 -19.35
N ASP A 16 -53.61 -11.26 -18.82
CA ASP A 16 -53.61 -10.05 -18.00
C ASP A 16 -52.79 -10.23 -16.69
N ASN A 17 -52.78 -11.44 -16.12
CA ASN A 17 -51.90 -11.76 -14.99
C ASN A 17 -50.42 -11.75 -15.39
N HIS A 18 -50.09 -12.39 -16.51
CA HIS A 18 -48.72 -12.46 -17.01
C HIS A 18 -48.14 -11.08 -17.35
N GLU A 19 -48.94 -10.23 -17.99
CA GLU A 19 -48.56 -8.85 -18.31
C GLU A 19 -48.36 -8.02 -17.03
N ARG A 20 -49.22 -8.18 -16.02
CA ARG A 20 -49.06 -7.52 -14.72
C ARG A 20 -47.80 -7.97 -13.99
N GLU A 21 -47.51 -9.27 -13.97
CA GLU A 21 -46.31 -9.82 -13.34
C GLU A 21 -45.04 -9.36 -14.06
N TYR A 22 -45.05 -9.35 -15.40
CA TYR A 22 -43.94 -8.83 -16.20
C TYR A 22 -43.68 -7.37 -15.89
N LYS A 23 -44.74 -6.53 -15.94
CA LYS A 23 -44.64 -5.11 -15.61
C LYS A 23 -44.11 -4.87 -14.20
N ALA A 24 -44.56 -5.64 -13.21
CA ALA A 24 -44.07 -5.52 -11.84
C ALA A 24 -42.58 -5.85 -11.69
N GLN A 25 -42.00 -6.70 -12.53
CA GLN A 25 -40.55 -6.95 -12.54
C GLN A 25 -39.79 -5.79 -13.17
N ILE A 26 -40.30 -5.24 -14.28
CA ILE A 26 -39.71 -4.07 -14.94
C ILE A 26 -39.73 -2.86 -14.01
N ASP A 27 -40.87 -2.58 -13.36
CA ASP A 27 -41.01 -1.46 -12.42
C ASP A 27 -39.97 -1.55 -11.28
N LYS A 28 -39.73 -2.76 -10.74
CA LYS A 28 -38.69 -2.98 -9.70
C LYS A 28 -37.27 -2.72 -10.21
N LEU A 29 -36.96 -3.14 -11.44
CA LEU A 29 -35.66 -2.92 -12.06
C LEU A 29 -35.41 -1.41 -12.27
N ASP A 30 -36.44 -0.70 -12.74
CA ASP A 30 -36.36 0.74 -13.01
C ASP A 30 -36.28 1.56 -11.70
N ASP A 31 -37.01 1.15 -10.66
CA ASP A 31 -36.91 1.75 -9.33
C ASP A 31 -35.50 1.59 -8.73
N GLU A 32 -34.90 0.40 -8.86
CA GLU A 32 -33.54 0.15 -8.38
C GLU A 32 -32.49 0.92 -9.18
N GLU A 33 -32.62 0.97 -10.51
CA GLU A 33 -31.76 1.78 -11.38
C GLU A 33 -31.83 3.27 -11.02
N LYS A 34 -33.04 3.78 -10.79
CA LYS A 34 -33.28 5.17 -10.36
C LYS A 34 -32.66 5.44 -8.98
N ARG A 35 -32.81 4.51 -8.04
CA ARG A 35 -32.21 4.58 -6.71
C ARG A 35 -30.68 4.71 -6.79
N LEU A 36 -30.03 3.87 -7.59
CA LEU A 36 -28.57 3.89 -7.77
C LEU A 36 -28.09 5.18 -8.46
N LYS A 37 -28.79 5.63 -9.50
CA LYS A 37 -28.50 6.93 -10.16
C LYS A 37 -28.61 8.10 -9.19
N GLN A 38 -29.62 8.08 -8.32
CA GLN A 38 -29.78 9.11 -7.29
C GLN A 38 -28.62 9.08 -6.28
N GLN A 39 -28.22 7.90 -5.79
CA GLN A 39 -27.07 7.77 -4.88
C GLN A 39 -25.77 8.31 -5.49
N LEU A 40 -25.51 7.99 -6.77
CA LEU A 40 -24.35 8.52 -7.48
C LEU A 40 -24.39 10.05 -7.58
N ALA A 41 -25.54 10.62 -7.94
CA ALA A 41 -25.70 12.08 -8.03
C ALA A 41 -25.53 12.78 -6.68
N GLU A 42 -26.03 12.19 -5.59
CA GLU A 42 -25.83 12.68 -4.22
C GLU A 42 -24.35 12.62 -3.81
N LEU A 43 -23.66 11.53 -4.16
CA LEU A 43 -22.23 11.37 -3.91
C LEU A 43 -21.39 12.41 -4.66
N ASP A 44 -21.69 12.66 -5.94
CA ASP A 44 -21.01 13.68 -6.74
C ASP A 44 -21.28 15.09 -6.22
N THR A 45 -22.52 15.37 -5.80
CA THR A 45 -22.86 16.63 -5.14
C THR A 45 -22.02 16.85 -3.88
N LYS A 46 -21.89 15.82 -3.05
CA LYS A 46 -21.06 15.87 -1.84
C LYS A 46 -19.58 16.09 -2.18
N LYS A 47 -19.05 15.38 -3.18
CA LYS A 47 -17.67 15.57 -3.67
C LYS A 47 -17.42 17.01 -4.15
N ASN A 48 -18.36 17.59 -4.89
CA ASN A 48 -18.28 18.97 -5.38
C ASN A 48 -18.34 19.99 -4.24
N GLN A 49 -19.17 19.77 -3.23
CA GLN A 49 -19.19 20.62 -2.03
C GLN A 49 -17.86 20.59 -1.28
N VAL A 50 -17.23 19.42 -1.16
CA VAL A 50 -15.88 19.30 -0.57
C VAL A 50 -14.85 20.05 -1.41
N ALA A 51 -14.90 19.94 -2.74
CA ALA A 51 -14.00 20.68 -3.63
C ALA A 51 -14.15 22.20 -3.47
N GLN A 52 -15.38 22.70 -3.40
CA GLN A 52 -15.66 24.12 -3.16
C GLN A 52 -15.08 24.60 -1.82
N ALA A 53 -15.22 23.79 -0.76
CA ALA A 53 -14.77 24.14 0.57
C ALA A 53 -13.24 24.03 0.77
N ASN A 54 -12.62 23.00 0.20
CA ASN A 54 -11.27 22.54 0.57
C ASN A 54 -10.28 22.46 -0.58
N GLY A 55 -10.74 22.63 -1.82
CA GLY A 55 -9.97 22.29 -3.01
C GLY A 55 -10.11 23.32 -4.12
N ASP A 56 -9.94 22.83 -5.33
CA ASP A 56 -10.12 23.57 -6.56
C ASP A 56 -11.16 22.84 -7.43
N VAL A 57 -12.16 23.59 -7.91
CA VAL A 57 -13.28 23.08 -8.71
C VAL A 57 -12.97 23.09 -10.20
N ASP A 58 -11.97 23.85 -10.62
CA ASP A 58 -11.62 24.05 -12.03
C ASP A 58 -10.44 23.16 -12.46
N VAL A 59 -10.14 22.11 -11.68
CA VAL A 59 -9.06 21.16 -11.98
C VAL A 59 -9.35 20.36 -13.24
N SER A 60 -8.30 20.10 -14.02
CA SER A 60 -8.37 19.29 -15.24
C SER A 60 -7.65 17.96 -15.07
N ASP A 61 -8.18 16.94 -15.73
CA ASP A 61 -7.53 15.64 -15.87
C ASP A 61 -6.14 15.73 -16.54
N ASP A 62 -5.93 16.76 -17.36
CA ASP A 62 -4.66 17.06 -18.03
C ASP A 62 -3.69 17.88 -17.18
N ASP A 63 -4.07 18.32 -15.98
CA ASP A 63 -3.18 19.07 -15.08
C ASP A 63 -1.91 18.28 -14.80
N LEU A 64 -0.76 18.94 -14.92
CA LEU A 64 0.50 18.42 -14.45
C LEU A 64 0.62 18.66 -12.94
N VAL A 65 0.64 17.58 -12.17
CA VAL A 65 0.77 17.61 -10.72
C VAL A 65 2.22 17.30 -10.35
N GLU A 66 2.90 18.26 -9.74
CA GLU A 66 4.22 18.06 -9.14
C GLU A 66 4.11 17.70 -7.65
N VAL A 67 4.72 16.58 -7.29
CA VAL A 67 4.73 16.04 -5.93
C VAL A 67 6.16 15.93 -5.43
N ASN A 68 6.46 16.56 -4.31
CA ASN A 68 7.66 16.31 -3.54
C ASN A 68 7.41 15.12 -2.61
N ALA A 69 7.86 13.94 -3.03
CA ALA A 69 7.77 12.72 -2.25
C ALA A 69 9.07 12.53 -1.46
N GLY A 70 9.08 12.98 -0.20
CA GLY A 70 10.22 12.78 0.69
C GLY A 70 11.55 13.42 0.27
N GLY A 71 11.53 14.38 -0.66
CA GLY A 71 12.69 15.06 -1.24
C GLY A 71 12.88 14.84 -2.74
N LYS A 72 12.22 13.83 -3.33
CA LYS A 72 12.24 13.59 -4.78
C LYS A 72 11.02 14.22 -5.43
N ILE A 73 11.23 15.00 -6.49
CA ILE A 73 10.13 15.57 -7.28
C ILE A 73 9.66 14.54 -8.31
N ILE A 74 8.37 14.21 -8.26
CA ILE A 74 7.70 13.30 -9.19
C ILE A 74 6.54 14.08 -9.82
N ALA A 75 6.48 14.07 -11.15
CA ALA A 75 5.43 14.73 -11.90
C ALA A 75 4.59 13.72 -12.66
N ALA A 76 3.27 13.87 -12.63
CA ALA A 76 2.31 13.04 -13.34
C ALA A 76 1.05 13.84 -13.69
N LYS A 77 0.30 13.38 -14.69
CA LYS A 77 -1.04 13.94 -14.96
C LYS A 77 -2.00 13.63 -13.82
N ARG A 78 -2.92 14.54 -13.52
CA ARG A 78 -4.00 14.31 -12.54
C ARG A 78 -4.83 13.08 -12.88
N ALA A 79 -5.17 12.87 -14.16
CA ALA A 79 -5.84 11.66 -14.63
C ALA A 79 -5.06 10.37 -14.35
N THR A 80 -3.73 10.44 -14.23
CA THR A 80 -2.92 9.27 -13.85
C THR A 80 -3.11 8.94 -12.38
N LEU A 81 -2.91 9.92 -11.51
CA LEU A 81 -2.96 9.75 -10.07
C LEU A 81 -4.38 9.44 -9.55
N THR A 82 -5.41 9.73 -10.35
CA THR A 82 -6.83 9.55 -9.97
C THR A 82 -7.55 8.44 -10.74
N GLN A 83 -6.83 7.62 -11.52
CA GLN A 83 -7.48 6.58 -12.34
C GLN A 83 -8.10 5.46 -11.51
N LEU A 84 -7.47 5.08 -10.39
CA LEU A 84 -7.96 4.04 -9.49
C LEU A 84 -8.98 4.64 -8.51
N LYS A 85 -10.24 4.71 -8.93
CA LYS A 85 -11.33 5.34 -8.16
C LYS A 85 -11.55 4.61 -6.83
N GLY A 86 -11.96 5.37 -5.81
CA GLY A 86 -12.18 4.86 -4.45
C GLY A 86 -10.90 4.68 -3.61
N THR A 87 -9.71 4.89 -4.18
CA THR A 87 -8.45 4.82 -3.43
C THR A 87 -8.14 6.16 -2.75
N ARG A 88 -7.35 6.12 -1.67
CA ARG A 88 -6.86 7.35 -1.00
C ARG A 88 -5.88 8.12 -1.90
N LEU A 89 -5.14 7.43 -2.77
CA LEU A 89 -4.33 8.07 -3.82
C LEU A 89 -5.18 8.96 -4.72
N ALA A 90 -6.27 8.40 -5.26
CA ALA A 90 -7.17 9.15 -6.13
C ALA A 90 -7.86 10.29 -5.39
N ALA A 91 -8.20 10.10 -4.11
CA ALA A 91 -8.76 11.16 -3.28
C ALA A 91 -7.80 12.34 -3.12
N LEU A 92 -6.52 12.06 -2.78
CA LEU A 92 -5.48 13.09 -2.58
C LEU A 92 -5.31 13.98 -3.80
N PHE A 93 -5.37 13.40 -5.01
CA PHE A 93 -5.11 14.11 -6.26
C PHE A 93 -6.39 14.49 -7.03
N SER A 94 -7.56 14.32 -6.43
CA SER A 94 -8.85 14.61 -7.07
C SER A 94 -9.14 16.10 -7.29
N GLY A 95 -8.31 17.00 -6.76
CA GLY A 95 -8.61 18.44 -6.73
C GLY A 95 -9.38 18.86 -5.48
N ARG A 96 -10.15 17.94 -4.88
CA ARG A 96 -11.06 18.23 -3.77
C ARG A 96 -10.39 18.74 -2.51
N TRP A 97 -9.11 18.46 -2.34
CA TRP A 97 -8.34 18.75 -1.14
C TRP A 97 -7.13 19.68 -1.41
N ASP A 98 -6.97 20.20 -2.62
CA ASP A 98 -5.75 20.88 -3.08
C ASP A 98 -5.33 22.10 -2.23
N LYS A 99 -6.27 22.77 -1.54
CA LYS A 99 -5.98 23.89 -0.62
C LYS A 99 -5.59 23.42 0.79
N LYS A 100 -5.86 22.16 1.14
CA LYS A 100 -5.53 21.54 2.44
C LYS A 100 -4.26 20.69 2.38
N LEU A 101 -3.83 20.27 1.19
CA LEU A 101 -2.59 19.50 1.04
C LEU A 101 -1.39 20.30 1.55
N GLN A 102 -0.51 19.64 2.30
CA GLN A 102 0.76 20.22 2.71
C GLN A 102 1.61 20.50 1.47
N ARG A 103 2.32 21.62 1.47
CA ARG A 103 3.19 22.03 0.37
C ARG A 103 4.61 22.30 0.84
N ASP A 104 5.58 22.03 -0.02
CA ASP A 104 6.97 22.39 0.23
C ASP A 104 7.22 23.89 0.00
N GLY A 105 8.47 24.34 0.20
CA GLY A 105 8.86 25.74 0.03
C GLY A 105 8.71 26.27 -1.41
N ASP A 106 8.67 25.39 -2.41
CA ASP A 106 8.44 25.73 -3.81
C ASP A 106 6.94 25.72 -4.19
N GLY A 107 6.06 25.40 -3.24
CA GLY A 107 4.61 25.34 -3.44
C GLY A 107 4.10 24.03 -4.05
N ARG A 108 4.95 23.00 -4.18
CA ARG A 108 4.56 21.67 -4.69
C ARG A 108 3.82 20.90 -3.61
N ILE A 109 2.97 19.95 -4.00
CA ILE A 109 2.33 19.04 -3.02
C ILE A 109 3.43 18.22 -2.36
N PHE A 110 3.46 18.21 -1.03
CA PHE A 110 4.45 17.44 -0.27
C PHE A 110 3.83 16.19 0.35
N LEU A 111 4.48 15.04 0.13
CA LEU A 111 4.14 13.76 0.76
C LEU A 111 5.35 13.24 1.54
N ASP A 112 5.18 13.02 2.84
CA ASP A 112 6.24 12.47 3.71
C ASP A 112 6.30 10.93 3.62
N VAL A 113 6.69 10.46 2.44
CA VAL A 113 6.77 9.03 2.07
C VAL A 113 8.15 8.70 1.51
N ASN A 114 8.49 7.42 1.41
CA ASN A 114 9.73 7.03 0.73
C ASN A 114 9.62 7.33 -0.78
N PRO A 115 10.58 8.07 -1.36
CA PRO A 115 10.54 8.51 -2.76
C PRO A 115 10.57 7.36 -3.77
N VAL A 116 11.33 6.30 -3.48
CA VAL A 116 11.50 5.16 -4.38
C VAL A 116 10.22 4.34 -4.45
N CYS A 117 9.61 4.06 -3.30
CA CYS A 117 8.34 3.35 -3.23
C CYS A 117 7.18 4.16 -3.84
N PHE A 118 7.15 5.48 -3.65
CA PHE A 118 6.13 6.31 -4.28
C PHE A 118 6.30 6.38 -5.80
N GLN A 119 7.54 6.45 -6.30
CA GLN A 119 7.81 6.32 -7.73
C GLN A 119 7.31 5.00 -8.28
N ALA A 120 7.58 3.88 -7.60
CA ALA A 120 7.13 2.56 -8.01
C ALA A 120 5.60 2.48 -8.15
N ILE A 121 4.85 3.14 -7.24
CA ILE A 121 3.39 3.27 -7.33
C ILE A 121 2.99 4.07 -8.57
N VAL A 122 3.62 5.22 -8.81
CA VAL A 122 3.33 6.06 -9.99
C VAL A 122 3.64 5.32 -11.29
N ASP A 123 4.74 4.57 -11.34
CA ASP A 123 5.14 3.77 -12.51
C ASP A 123 4.14 2.66 -12.80
N TYR A 124 3.68 1.95 -11.76
CA TYR A 124 2.62 0.94 -11.88
C TYR A 124 1.33 1.54 -12.45
N VAL A 125 0.92 2.67 -11.90
CA VAL A 125 -0.30 3.39 -12.31
C VAL A 125 -0.15 3.91 -13.76
N ASN A 126 1.06 4.27 -14.20
CA ASN A 126 1.31 4.61 -15.60
C ASN A 126 1.26 3.37 -16.51
N GLU A 127 1.84 2.24 -16.11
CA GLU A 127 1.84 1.01 -16.87
C GLU A 127 0.42 0.48 -17.05
N LEU A 128 -0.41 0.55 -16.01
CA LEU A 128 -1.83 0.20 -16.07
C LEU A 128 -2.58 0.89 -17.21
N LYS A 129 -2.24 2.15 -17.53
CA LYS A 129 -2.92 2.89 -18.61
C LYS A 129 -2.66 2.33 -19.99
N ILE A 130 -1.52 1.67 -20.18
CA ILE A 130 -1.09 1.15 -21.47
C ILE A 130 -1.24 -0.38 -21.56
N SER A 131 -1.50 -1.04 -20.43
CA SER A 131 -1.79 -2.47 -20.36
C SER A 131 -3.20 -2.81 -20.87
N SER A 132 -3.35 -4.02 -21.42
CA SER A 132 -4.66 -4.60 -21.74
C SER A 132 -5.15 -5.47 -20.58
N SER A 133 -6.45 -5.77 -20.56
CA SER A 133 -7.04 -6.73 -19.60
C SER A 133 -6.39 -8.12 -19.66
N ASP A 134 -5.84 -8.50 -20.81
CA ASP A 134 -5.18 -9.80 -21.02
C ASP A 134 -3.72 -9.83 -20.54
N SER A 135 -3.12 -8.66 -20.30
CA SER A 135 -1.73 -8.53 -19.84
C SER A 135 -1.60 -7.38 -18.84
N PRO A 136 -2.17 -7.52 -17.64
CA PRO A 136 -2.05 -6.51 -16.60
C PRO A 136 -0.59 -6.36 -16.15
N PRO A 137 -0.19 -5.16 -15.68
CA PRO A 137 1.16 -4.90 -15.22
C PRO A 137 1.43 -5.69 -13.93
N SER A 138 2.67 -6.12 -13.74
CA SER A 138 3.10 -6.66 -12.45
C SER A 138 3.15 -5.53 -11.42
N VAL A 139 2.78 -5.81 -10.18
CA VAL A 139 3.00 -4.87 -9.07
C VAL A 139 4.48 -4.52 -9.02
N SER A 140 4.81 -3.23 -9.08
CA SER A 140 6.18 -2.73 -9.17
C SER A 140 7.07 -3.34 -8.09
N THR A 141 8.25 -3.81 -8.50
CA THR A 141 9.26 -4.36 -7.61
C THR A 141 10.22 -3.26 -7.19
N VAL A 142 10.45 -3.11 -5.88
CA VAL A 142 11.54 -2.33 -5.32
C VAL A 142 12.66 -3.27 -4.86
N ASP A 143 13.80 -2.74 -4.45
CA ASP A 143 14.82 -3.56 -3.77
C ASP A 143 14.19 -4.26 -2.55
N GLU A 144 14.59 -5.50 -2.27
CA GLU A 144 14.08 -6.29 -1.13
C GLU A 144 14.14 -5.52 0.21
N GLU A 145 15.12 -4.63 0.37
CA GLU A 145 15.28 -3.78 1.56
C GLU A 145 14.16 -2.71 1.72
N LEU A 146 13.34 -2.47 0.69
CA LEU A 146 12.26 -1.48 0.62
C LEU A 146 10.87 -2.11 0.48
N ASP A 147 10.77 -3.42 0.26
CA ASP A 147 9.48 -4.08 0.03
C ASP A 147 8.46 -3.84 1.15
N HIS A 148 8.90 -3.94 2.41
CA HIS A 148 8.04 -3.66 3.56
C HIS A 148 7.56 -2.20 3.58
N ILE A 149 8.36 -1.24 3.11
CA ILE A 149 7.99 0.18 3.01
C ILE A 149 7.00 0.38 1.86
N LEU A 150 7.22 -0.27 0.72
CA LEU A 150 6.27 -0.24 -0.40
C LEU A 150 4.90 -0.75 0.05
N MET A 151 4.85 -1.87 0.79
CA MET A 151 3.58 -2.41 1.30
C MET A 151 2.85 -1.44 2.23
N HIS A 152 3.56 -0.81 3.17
CA HIS A 152 2.97 0.22 4.01
C HIS A 152 2.44 1.40 3.18
N GLN A 153 3.16 1.82 2.13
CA GLN A 153 2.69 2.89 1.25
C GLN A 153 1.48 2.47 0.39
N LEU A 154 1.44 1.24 -0.09
CA LEU A 154 0.27 0.70 -0.81
C LEU A 154 -0.97 0.72 0.09
N GLU A 155 -0.84 0.28 1.35
CA GLU A 155 -1.94 0.33 2.32
C GLU A 155 -2.32 1.78 2.67
N LEU A 156 -1.32 2.64 2.92
CA LEU A 156 -1.52 4.07 3.21
C LEU A 156 -2.37 4.74 2.13
N PHE A 157 -2.10 4.43 0.87
CA PHE A 157 -2.80 4.97 -0.29
C PHE A 157 -4.07 4.19 -0.68
N GLY A 158 -4.44 3.15 0.06
CA GLY A 158 -5.64 2.34 -0.19
C GLY A 158 -5.57 1.57 -1.51
N LEU A 159 -4.36 1.12 -1.88
CA LEU A 159 -4.10 0.40 -3.13
C LEU A 159 -4.17 -1.12 -2.97
N THR A 160 -4.07 -1.65 -1.74
CA THR A 160 -4.05 -3.09 -1.48
C THR A 160 -5.28 -3.84 -1.99
N ASP A 161 -6.45 -3.19 -2.01
CA ASP A 161 -7.72 -3.80 -2.43
C ASP A 161 -7.97 -3.74 -3.94
N VAL A 162 -7.29 -2.83 -4.64
CA VAL A 162 -7.46 -2.62 -6.09
C VAL A 162 -6.34 -3.25 -6.91
N LEU A 163 -5.19 -3.48 -6.28
CA LEU A 163 -4.07 -4.17 -6.89
C LEU A 163 -4.29 -5.68 -6.84
N PRO A 164 -3.88 -6.44 -7.87
CA PRO A 164 -3.96 -7.90 -7.88
C PRO A 164 -2.85 -8.51 -7.01
N MET A 165 -2.90 -8.16 -5.73
CA MET A 165 -2.00 -8.62 -4.67
C MET A 165 -2.38 -10.05 -4.31
N ALA A 166 -1.37 -10.90 -4.18
CA ALA A 166 -1.56 -12.19 -3.55
C ALA A 166 -2.08 -12.01 -2.10
N PRO A 167 -3.16 -12.68 -1.69
CA PRO A 167 -3.68 -12.55 -0.33
C PRO A 167 -2.68 -13.13 0.68
N ILE A 168 -2.36 -12.34 1.71
CA ILE A 168 -1.52 -12.80 2.82
C ILE A 168 -2.29 -13.90 3.56
N PRO A 169 -1.73 -15.12 3.68
CA PRO A 169 -2.42 -16.23 4.33
C PRO A 169 -2.60 -15.97 5.83
N GLU A 170 -3.58 -16.64 6.45
CA GLU A 170 -3.73 -16.68 7.91
C GLU A 170 -2.57 -17.48 8.54
N SER A 171 -1.40 -16.86 8.63
CA SER A 171 -0.13 -17.48 8.98
C SER A 171 0.58 -16.70 10.08
N THR A 172 1.21 -17.41 11.02
CA THR A 172 2.14 -16.81 11.98
C THR A 172 3.59 -16.82 11.50
N ILE A 173 3.87 -17.53 10.39
CA ILE A 173 5.19 -17.65 9.78
C ILE A 173 5.33 -16.73 8.55
N ILE A 174 4.36 -16.78 7.64
CA ILE A 174 4.28 -15.98 6.41
C ILE A 174 3.40 -14.76 6.69
N THR A 175 3.95 -13.79 7.40
CA THR A 175 3.22 -12.58 7.80
C THR A 175 3.44 -11.40 6.86
N THR A 176 4.30 -11.55 5.85
CA THR A 176 4.74 -10.45 4.98
C THR A 176 4.38 -10.72 3.53
N TYR A 177 4.01 -9.67 2.81
CA TYR A 177 3.68 -9.78 1.39
C TYR A 177 4.85 -10.28 0.52
N PRO A 178 6.12 -9.87 0.72
CA PRO A 178 7.22 -10.36 -0.12
C PRO A 178 7.37 -11.89 -0.03
N THR A 179 7.33 -12.42 1.19
CA THR A 179 7.37 -13.87 1.43
C THR A 179 6.15 -14.56 0.82
N THR A 180 4.97 -13.95 0.96
CA THR A 180 3.73 -14.44 0.35
C THR A 180 3.86 -14.50 -1.17
N LYS A 181 4.28 -13.40 -1.79
CA LYS A 181 4.42 -13.24 -3.23
C LYS A 181 5.38 -14.28 -3.82
N ILE A 182 6.53 -14.52 -3.20
CA ILE A 182 7.48 -15.55 -3.64
C ILE A 182 6.80 -16.93 -3.74
N LEU A 183 6.01 -17.30 -2.73
CA LEU A 183 5.29 -18.59 -2.74
C LEU A 183 4.24 -18.66 -3.84
N TYR A 184 3.46 -17.58 -4.04
CA TYR A 184 2.48 -17.53 -5.11
C TYR A 184 3.13 -17.55 -6.50
N ASP A 185 4.23 -16.80 -6.71
CA ASP A 185 4.97 -16.81 -7.96
C ASP A 185 5.50 -18.23 -8.28
N TRP A 186 6.07 -18.92 -7.28
CA TRP A 186 6.53 -20.30 -7.43
C TRP A 186 5.41 -21.30 -7.72
N LEU A 187 4.21 -21.09 -7.17
CA LEU A 187 3.04 -21.92 -7.47
C LEU A 187 2.45 -21.60 -8.86
N ASP A 188 2.48 -20.33 -9.28
CA ASP A 188 2.00 -19.85 -10.57
C ASP A 188 2.84 -20.34 -11.75
N GLU A 189 4.15 -20.55 -11.55
CA GLU A 189 5.05 -21.18 -12.55
C GLU A 189 4.48 -22.51 -13.06
N ASP A 190 3.85 -23.28 -12.16
CA ASP A 190 3.37 -24.64 -12.42
C ASP A 190 1.84 -24.71 -12.52
N ASN A 191 1.14 -23.57 -12.65
CA ASN A 191 -0.33 -23.46 -12.61
C ASN A 191 -0.92 -24.22 -11.41
N SER A 192 -0.34 -24.01 -10.23
CA SER A 192 -0.71 -24.64 -8.95
C SER A 192 -1.15 -23.63 -7.89
N SER A 193 -1.24 -22.37 -8.27
CA SER A 193 -1.67 -21.27 -7.41
C SER A 193 -3.15 -21.37 -7.08
N GLY A 194 -3.52 -20.91 -5.88
CA GLY A 194 -4.87 -20.93 -5.34
C GLY A 194 -4.88 -20.37 -3.92
N ASP A 195 -6.05 -20.27 -3.33
CA ASP A 195 -6.23 -19.75 -1.98
C ASP A 195 -5.61 -20.67 -0.94
N PHE A 196 -4.95 -20.07 0.06
CA PHE A 196 -4.33 -20.80 1.16
C PHE A 196 -5.30 -20.89 2.33
N LYS A 197 -5.79 -22.11 2.60
CA LYS A 197 -6.64 -22.40 3.75
C LYS A 197 -5.84 -23.16 4.81
N LEU A 198 -5.66 -22.57 5.99
CA LEU A 198 -4.94 -23.19 7.09
C LEU A 198 -5.63 -24.49 7.56
N LEU A 199 -4.94 -25.62 7.44
CA LEU A 199 -5.40 -26.93 7.92
C LEU A 199 -4.86 -27.24 9.32
N TYR A 200 -3.57 -27.01 9.52
CA TYR A 200 -2.83 -27.40 10.71
C TYR A 200 -1.86 -26.29 11.12
N ARG A 201 -1.78 -26.01 12.42
CA ARG A 201 -0.76 -25.15 13.04
C ARG A 201 -0.25 -25.84 14.29
N SER A 202 1.05 -26.05 14.41
CA SER A 202 1.61 -26.86 15.51
C SER A 202 1.36 -26.29 16.91
N SER A 203 1.35 -24.95 17.06
CA SER A 203 0.98 -24.30 18.33
C SER A 203 -0.51 -24.41 18.69
N ARG A 204 -1.39 -24.58 17.70
CA ARG A 204 -2.84 -24.75 17.88
C ARG A 204 -3.23 -26.22 18.07
N ASP A 205 -2.68 -27.08 17.23
CA ASP A 205 -3.11 -28.47 17.05
C ASP A 205 -2.17 -29.49 17.71
N GLY A 206 -0.97 -29.08 18.14
CA GLY A 206 0.04 -29.96 18.76
C GLY A 206 0.91 -30.72 17.75
N MET A 207 2.18 -30.95 18.12
CA MET A 207 3.26 -31.39 17.22
C MET A 207 3.34 -32.90 16.93
N SER A 208 2.31 -33.70 17.25
CA SER A 208 2.36 -35.14 17.00
C SER A 208 2.01 -35.49 15.55
N SER A 209 2.62 -36.54 15.01
CA SER A 209 2.32 -37.05 13.67
C SER A 209 0.82 -37.41 13.51
N SER A 210 0.19 -37.91 14.58
CA SER A 210 -1.25 -38.19 14.61
C SER A 210 -2.11 -36.93 14.38
N ASN A 211 -1.69 -35.79 14.94
CA ASN A 211 -2.44 -34.55 14.82
C ASN A 211 -2.32 -33.98 13.41
N PHE A 212 -1.12 -34.04 12.82
CA PHE A 212 -0.92 -33.72 11.41
C PHE A 212 -1.84 -34.56 10.50
N HIS A 213 -1.79 -35.89 10.62
CA HIS A 213 -2.60 -36.79 9.79
C HIS A 213 -4.11 -36.53 9.94
N SER A 214 -4.59 -36.31 11.17
CA SER A 214 -6.01 -36.01 11.42
C SER A 214 -6.52 -34.74 10.73
N LYS A 215 -5.62 -33.81 10.39
CA LYS A 215 -5.95 -32.51 9.77
C LYS A 215 -5.66 -32.49 8.27
N CYS A 216 -4.58 -33.15 7.83
CA CYS A 216 -3.99 -32.95 6.51
C CYS A 216 -4.21 -34.11 5.53
N ASP A 217 -4.56 -35.31 6.02
CA ASP A 217 -4.83 -36.45 5.14
C ASP A 217 -6.05 -36.17 4.23
N ASP A 218 -5.93 -36.62 2.97
CA ASP A 218 -6.95 -36.52 1.93
C ASP A 218 -7.46 -35.09 1.65
N LYS A 219 -6.65 -34.06 1.94
CA LYS A 219 -6.99 -32.64 1.66
C LYS A 219 -6.57 -32.15 0.27
N GLY A 220 -6.03 -33.02 -0.58
CA GLY A 220 -5.55 -32.63 -1.91
C GLY A 220 -4.20 -31.90 -1.85
N SER A 221 -4.04 -30.84 -2.64
CA SER A 221 -2.81 -30.05 -2.68
C SER A 221 -2.55 -29.32 -1.36
N THR A 222 -1.32 -29.40 -0.86
CA THR A 222 -0.92 -28.72 0.38
C THR A 222 0.43 -28.06 0.30
N LEU A 223 0.56 -26.91 0.97
CA LEU A 223 1.80 -26.20 1.22
C LEU A 223 2.16 -26.36 2.71
N THR A 224 3.32 -26.97 2.99
CA THR A 224 3.87 -27.08 4.36
C THR A 224 4.94 -26.04 4.56
N VAL A 225 4.86 -25.29 5.66
CA VAL A 225 5.77 -24.20 6.02
C VAL A 225 6.26 -24.44 7.45
N ILE A 226 7.58 -24.42 7.64
CA ILE A 226 8.25 -24.74 8.90
C ILE A 226 9.16 -23.57 9.26
N GLN A 227 8.93 -22.98 10.44
CA GLN A 227 9.85 -22.06 11.09
C GLN A 227 10.67 -22.82 12.14
N THR A 228 11.98 -22.70 12.08
CA THR A 228 12.90 -23.35 13.04
C THR A 228 13.33 -22.39 14.15
N THR A 229 13.84 -22.92 15.27
CA THR A 229 14.28 -22.10 16.41
C THR A 229 15.54 -21.27 16.10
N ASP A 230 16.36 -21.71 15.14
CA ASP A 230 17.52 -20.98 14.63
C ASP A 230 17.17 -20.00 13.49
N GLY A 231 15.87 -19.77 13.24
CA GLY A 231 15.37 -18.68 12.41
C GLY A 231 15.26 -18.98 10.93
N PHE A 232 15.31 -20.26 10.51
CA PHE A 232 15.03 -20.64 9.13
C PHE A 232 13.54 -20.80 8.89
N VAL A 233 13.10 -20.40 7.69
CA VAL A 233 11.76 -20.68 7.16
C VAL A 233 11.93 -21.51 5.90
N LEU A 234 11.41 -22.74 5.92
CA LEU A 234 11.56 -23.72 4.85
C LEU A 234 10.33 -24.60 4.75
N GLY A 235 10.23 -25.41 3.70
CA GLY A 235 9.10 -26.31 3.56
C GLY A 235 9.00 -26.95 2.18
N GLY A 236 7.80 -27.39 1.84
CA GLY A 236 7.51 -28.02 0.57
C GLY A 236 6.05 -27.93 0.18
N TYR A 237 5.81 -27.91 -1.12
CA TYR A 237 4.50 -28.00 -1.73
C TYR A 237 4.31 -29.39 -2.34
N SER A 238 3.09 -29.93 -2.27
CA SER A 238 2.68 -31.14 -2.98
C SER A 238 1.30 -30.95 -3.57
N ASN A 239 1.12 -31.36 -4.83
CA ASN A 239 -0.20 -31.46 -5.46
C ASN A 239 -0.84 -32.86 -5.29
N GLY A 240 -0.14 -33.79 -4.64
CA GLY A 240 -0.65 -35.09 -4.22
C GLY A 240 -1.11 -35.06 -2.75
N PRO A 241 -2.25 -35.68 -2.40
CA PRO A 241 -2.74 -35.71 -1.02
C PRO A 241 -1.85 -36.54 -0.10
N TRP A 242 -1.91 -36.25 1.20
CA TRP A 242 -1.43 -37.15 2.26
C TRP A 242 -2.44 -38.29 2.48
N GLY A 243 -2.03 -39.42 3.07
CA GLY A 243 -2.86 -40.62 3.30
C GLY A 243 -2.39 -41.84 2.48
N ASN A 244 -3.00 -43.04 2.51
CA ASN A 244 -3.64 -43.72 3.63
C ASN A 244 -2.85 -45.01 3.93
N HIS A 245 -2.67 -45.30 5.21
CA HIS A 245 -1.81 -46.32 5.78
C HIS A 245 -2.48 -47.69 5.78
N HIS A 246 -2.24 -48.50 4.74
CA HIS A 246 -2.56 -49.92 4.82
C HIS A 246 -1.44 -50.68 5.58
N GLY A 247 -1.33 -50.43 6.89
CA GLY A 247 -0.45 -51.15 7.81
C GLY A 247 0.67 -50.31 8.47
N HIS A 248 1.60 -50.99 9.15
CA HIS A 248 2.74 -50.37 9.86
C HIS A 248 3.86 -49.82 8.94
N TYR A 249 3.71 -49.99 7.63
CA TYR A 249 4.71 -49.62 6.63
C TYR A 249 4.34 -48.31 5.95
N GLY A 250 5.34 -47.45 5.74
CA GLY A 250 5.14 -46.19 5.03
C GLY A 250 5.15 -46.43 3.53
N SER A 251 4.57 -45.49 2.78
CA SER A 251 4.48 -45.57 1.33
C SER A 251 4.85 -44.25 0.69
N TYR A 252 5.53 -44.34 -0.45
CA TYR A 252 5.78 -43.17 -1.30
C TYR A 252 4.55 -42.89 -2.16
N ARG A 253 4.31 -41.62 -2.46
CA ARG A 253 3.24 -41.20 -3.36
C ARG A 253 3.73 -40.23 -4.42
N THR A 254 3.05 -40.29 -5.56
CA THR A 254 3.31 -39.45 -6.70
C THR A 254 2.82 -38.02 -6.48
N SER A 255 3.67 -37.05 -6.78
CA SER A 255 3.33 -35.64 -6.85
C SER A 255 4.11 -35.04 -8.02
N SER A 256 3.42 -34.61 -9.07
CA SER A 256 4.07 -34.20 -10.32
C SER A 256 4.51 -32.73 -10.33
N LYS A 257 4.04 -31.95 -9.36
CA LYS A 257 4.32 -30.51 -9.23
C LYS A 257 4.88 -30.17 -7.84
N ALA A 258 5.38 -31.16 -7.10
CA ALA A 258 5.98 -30.89 -5.80
C ALA A 258 7.29 -30.11 -5.97
N PHE A 259 7.60 -29.29 -4.98
CA PHE A 259 8.87 -28.61 -4.85
C PHE A 259 9.17 -28.36 -3.39
N LEU A 260 10.45 -28.23 -3.06
CA LEU A 260 10.89 -27.76 -1.74
C LEU A 260 11.26 -26.29 -1.83
N PHE A 261 11.31 -25.63 -0.69
CA PHE A 261 11.77 -24.25 -0.63
C PHE A 261 12.48 -23.91 0.68
N ALA A 262 13.36 -22.92 0.59
CA ALA A 262 13.84 -22.15 1.73
C ALA A 262 13.51 -20.68 1.46
N LEU A 263 12.77 -20.03 2.37
CA LEU A 263 12.36 -18.63 2.24
C LEU A 263 13.34 -17.69 2.94
N SER A 264 13.82 -18.06 4.14
CA SER A 264 14.71 -17.19 4.93
C SER A 264 15.50 -17.97 5.97
N GLY A 265 16.50 -17.31 6.57
CA GLY A 265 17.33 -17.83 7.66
C GLY A 265 18.84 -17.74 7.38
N GLY A 266 19.61 -17.27 8.36
CA GLY A 266 21.05 -17.09 8.19
C GLY A 266 21.41 -16.06 7.11
N SER A 267 22.07 -16.50 6.04
CA SER A 267 22.42 -15.65 4.87
C SER A 267 21.95 -16.29 3.56
N ILE A 268 20.88 -17.09 3.60
CA ILE A 268 20.32 -17.71 2.39
C ILE A 268 19.44 -16.71 1.66
N THR A 269 19.46 -16.78 0.32
CA THR A 269 18.45 -16.16 -0.54
C THR A 269 17.26 -17.11 -0.71
N PRO A 270 16.03 -16.61 -0.89
CA PRO A 270 14.88 -17.44 -1.19
C PRO A 270 15.17 -18.39 -2.36
N SER A 271 14.96 -19.69 -2.17
CA SER A 271 15.36 -20.74 -3.12
C SER A 271 14.25 -21.78 -3.27
N LYS A 272 13.86 -22.07 -4.52
CA LYS A 272 12.98 -23.18 -4.90
C LYS A 272 13.84 -24.35 -5.38
N MET A 273 13.57 -25.56 -4.88
CA MET A 273 14.20 -26.80 -5.33
C MET A 273 13.15 -27.65 -6.04
N LYS A 274 13.32 -27.82 -7.36
CA LYS A 274 12.39 -28.54 -8.22
C LYS A 274 12.57 -30.05 -8.09
N LEU A 275 11.54 -30.80 -8.48
CA LEU A 275 11.66 -32.24 -8.72
C LEU A 275 12.61 -32.50 -9.89
N VAL A 276 13.57 -33.41 -9.70
CA VAL A 276 14.55 -33.82 -10.73
C VAL A 276 14.54 -35.30 -11.04
N GLY A 277 13.98 -36.11 -10.13
CA GLY A 277 14.01 -37.57 -10.22
C GLY A 277 12.65 -38.22 -10.45
N ASN A 278 12.44 -39.37 -9.79
CA ASN A 278 11.21 -40.14 -9.90
C ASN A 278 10.08 -39.48 -9.11
N PHE A 279 9.08 -38.93 -9.81
CA PHE A 279 7.93 -38.26 -9.19
C PHE A 279 7.12 -39.17 -8.26
N ASN A 280 7.24 -40.50 -8.40
CA ASN A 280 6.57 -41.46 -7.52
C ASN A 280 7.14 -41.48 -6.09
N LEU A 281 8.30 -40.85 -5.87
CA LEU A 281 8.96 -40.71 -4.57
C LEU A 281 8.77 -39.30 -3.97
N ALA A 282 7.97 -38.45 -4.59
CA ALA A 282 7.88 -37.03 -4.25
C ALA A 282 7.47 -36.78 -2.80
N ILE A 283 6.52 -37.55 -2.26
CA ILE A 283 6.14 -37.49 -0.84
C ILE A 283 6.16 -38.87 -0.21
N TYR A 284 6.45 -38.94 1.08
CA TYR A 284 6.45 -40.16 1.87
C TYR A 284 5.42 -40.07 2.99
N CYS A 285 4.52 -41.05 3.07
CA CYS A 285 3.45 -41.10 4.06
C CYS A 285 3.70 -42.25 5.05
N HIS A 286 3.89 -41.94 6.33
CA HIS A 286 4.05 -42.93 7.40
C HIS A 286 3.40 -42.43 8.70
N SER A 287 2.67 -43.30 9.39
CA SER A 287 1.83 -42.90 10.53
C SER A 287 2.59 -42.31 11.73
N SER A 288 3.90 -42.58 11.85
CA SER A 288 4.76 -42.00 12.88
C SER A 288 5.57 -40.80 12.39
N SER A 289 5.43 -40.40 11.13
CA SER A 289 6.09 -39.21 10.55
C SER A 289 5.06 -38.11 10.30
N GLY A 290 5.45 -36.85 10.46
CA GLY A 290 4.67 -35.72 9.97
C GLY A 290 4.83 -35.57 8.44
N PRO A 291 4.83 -34.33 7.92
CA PRO A 291 5.19 -34.07 6.53
C PRO A 291 6.56 -34.67 6.18
N ALA A 292 6.62 -35.43 5.10
CA ALA A 292 7.87 -35.93 4.56
C ALA A 292 7.88 -35.85 3.02
N PHE A 293 8.95 -35.28 2.49
CA PHE A 293 9.16 -35.08 1.06
C PHE A 293 10.41 -35.82 0.61
N GLY A 294 10.28 -36.50 -0.52
CA GLY A 294 11.37 -37.26 -1.12
C GLY A 294 11.82 -38.43 -0.27
N GLU A 295 13.05 -38.86 -0.49
CA GLU A 295 13.78 -39.89 0.26
C GLU A 295 14.49 -39.27 1.48
N ASN A 296 13.72 -38.56 2.31
CA ASN A 296 14.14 -37.81 3.51
C ASN A 296 14.72 -36.40 3.24
N GLU A 297 14.51 -35.81 2.06
CA GLU A 297 14.90 -34.41 1.81
C GLU A 297 14.26 -33.43 2.80
N ILE A 298 13.00 -33.71 3.19
CA ILE A 298 12.39 -33.20 4.41
C ILE A 298 11.74 -34.37 5.13
N ARG A 299 11.99 -34.50 6.44
CA ARG A 299 11.21 -35.41 7.29
C ARG A 299 10.96 -34.80 8.66
N VAL A 300 9.67 -34.65 9.00
CA VAL A 300 9.25 -34.19 10.31
C VAL A 300 8.96 -35.38 11.22
N SER A 301 9.53 -35.37 12.42
CA SER A 301 9.26 -36.36 13.47
C SER A 301 9.26 -35.68 14.84
N GLY A 302 8.07 -35.55 15.44
CA GLY A 302 7.89 -34.76 16.65
C GLY A 302 8.30 -33.30 16.42
N SER A 303 9.10 -32.74 17.34
CA SER A 303 9.56 -31.34 17.26
C SER A 303 10.80 -31.12 16.39
N ASN A 304 11.22 -32.12 15.60
CA ASN A 304 12.41 -32.02 14.76
C ASN A 304 12.07 -32.16 13.27
N VAL A 305 12.78 -31.39 12.45
CA VAL A 305 12.83 -31.55 11.00
C VAL A 305 14.24 -31.97 10.60
N SER A 306 14.31 -33.10 9.89
CA SER A 306 15.54 -33.59 9.26
C SER A 306 15.59 -33.14 7.81
N LEU A 307 16.72 -32.56 7.40
CA LEU A 307 16.97 -32.08 6.06
C LEU A 307 18.13 -32.88 5.46
N HIS A 308 17.82 -33.92 4.69
CA HIS A 308 18.85 -34.64 3.93
C HIS A 308 18.92 -34.14 2.49
N CYS A 309 20.05 -34.34 1.84
CA CYS A 309 20.25 -33.87 0.47
C CYS A 309 20.97 -34.96 -0.31
N SER A 310 20.21 -35.82 -0.97
CA SER A 310 20.75 -36.81 -1.91
C SER A 310 20.82 -36.28 -3.34
N GLY A 311 20.09 -35.19 -3.65
CA GLY A 311 19.93 -34.71 -5.03
C GLY A 311 19.22 -35.72 -5.93
N THR A 312 18.51 -36.70 -5.35
CA THR A 312 17.91 -37.82 -6.09
C THR A 312 16.45 -37.57 -6.44
N THR A 313 15.66 -36.96 -5.55
CA THR A 313 14.24 -36.66 -5.83
C THR A 313 14.04 -35.17 -6.12
N TYR A 314 14.69 -34.30 -5.37
CA TYR A 314 14.66 -32.85 -5.53
C TYR A 314 16.06 -32.28 -5.78
N GLU A 315 16.13 -31.07 -6.35
CA GLU A 315 17.36 -30.28 -6.40
C GLU A 315 17.95 -30.08 -5.00
N SER A 316 19.27 -29.92 -4.93
CA SER A 316 20.00 -29.83 -3.66
C SER A 316 19.66 -28.58 -2.86
N TRP A 317 19.57 -28.74 -1.53
CA TRP A 317 19.46 -27.61 -0.59
C TRP A 317 20.67 -26.66 -0.69
N PRO A 318 20.49 -25.36 -0.34
CA PRO A 318 21.61 -24.49 -0.05
C PRO A 318 22.57 -25.13 0.97
N ALA A 319 23.88 -24.94 0.78
CA ALA A 319 24.92 -25.60 1.57
C ALA A 319 24.76 -25.42 3.10
N GLN A 320 24.12 -24.34 3.53
CA GLN A 320 23.85 -24.01 4.93
C GLN A 320 22.75 -24.87 5.57
N LEU A 321 21.90 -25.52 4.77
CA LEU A 321 20.75 -26.32 5.23
C LEU A 321 20.96 -27.83 5.07
N SER A 322 21.79 -28.23 4.10
CA SER A 322 22.02 -29.64 3.75
C SER A 322 22.60 -30.46 4.91
N GLY A 323 21.97 -31.60 5.21
CA GLY A 323 22.46 -32.59 6.18
C GLY A 323 22.27 -32.18 7.64
N THR A 324 21.30 -31.30 7.92
CA THR A 324 21.06 -30.76 9.27
C THR A 324 19.75 -31.27 9.88
N ASN A 325 19.76 -31.44 11.20
CA ASN A 325 18.55 -31.61 12.00
C ASN A 325 18.26 -30.29 12.71
N LYS A 326 17.03 -29.80 12.61
CA LYS A 326 16.61 -28.53 13.23
C LYS A 326 15.39 -28.73 14.11
N THR A 327 15.32 -27.95 15.20
CA THR A 327 14.16 -27.91 16.07
C THR A 327 13.12 -26.97 15.46
N ILE A 328 11.88 -27.46 15.38
CA ILE A 328 10.73 -26.71 14.88
C ILE A 328 10.26 -25.74 15.96
N LYS A 329 10.14 -24.46 15.60
CA LYS A 329 9.49 -23.42 16.40
C LYS A 329 7.99 -23.37 16.12
N GLU A 330 7.60 -23.44 14.84
CA GLU A 330 6.21 -23.48 14.38
C GLU A 330 6.15 -24.23 13.04
N MET A 331 5.08 -24.98 12.81
CA MET A 331 4.78 -25.62 11.53
C MET A 331 3.33 -25.37 11.16
N GLU A 332 3.11 -24.88 9.95
CA GLU A 332 1.79 -24.62 9.37
C GLU A 332 1.61 -25.41 8.08
N VAL A 333 0.42 -25.95 7.85
CA VAL A 333 0.06 -26.63 6.60
C VAL A 333 -1.21 -26.00 6.06
N PHE A 334 -1.13 -25.54 4.81
CA PHE A 334 -2.22 -24.92 4.09
C PHE A 334 -2.72 -25.87 3.00
N GLN A 335 -4.04 -26.00 2.87
CA GLN A 335 -4.65 -26.49 1.64
C GLN A 335 -4.52 -25.39 0.59
N VAL A 336 -4.11 -25.77 -0.63
CA VAL A 336 -4.11 -24.86 -1.79
C VAL A 336 -5.28 -25.24 -2.68
N SER A 337 -6.27 -24.35 -2.79
CA SER A 337 -7.52 -24.62 -3.53
C SER A 337 -8.00 -23.39 -4.28
N GLY A 338 -8.54 -23.55 -5.49
CA GLY A 338 -9.06 -22.44 -6.30
C GLY A 338 -8.49 -22.45 -7.72
N GLU A 339 -8.96 -21.51 -8.54
CA GLU A 339 -8.36 -21.25 -9.86
C GLU A 339 -7.06 -20.44 -9.70
N PRO A 340 -6.05 -20.61 -10.58
CA PRO A 340 -4.81 -19.84 -10.53
C PRO A 340 -5.06 -18.33 -10.53
N LEU A 341 -4.29 -17.54 -9.78
CA LEU A 341 -4.43 -16.07 -9.71
C LEU A 341 -4.43 -15.39 -11.08
N LYS A 342 -3.75 -15.97 -12.10
CA LYS A 342 -3.78 -15.49 -13.49
C LYS A 342 -5.18 -15.54 -14.13
N ALA A 343 -6.01 -16.53 -13.78
CA ALA A 343 -7.39 -16.61 -14.25
C ALA A 343 -8.28 -15.59 -13.53
N ALA A 344 -8.02 -15.32 -12.24
CA ALA A 344 -8.70 -14.26 -11.49
C ALA A 344 -8.33 -12.85 -12.03
N ARG A 345 -7.07 -12.61 -12.42
CA ARG A 345 -6.58 -11.36 -13.03
C ARG A 345 -7.23 -11.00 -14.37
N LYS A 346 -7.78 -11.98 -15.12
CA LYS A 346 -8.53 -11.71 -16.38
C LYS A 346 -9.82 -10.93 -16.14
N GLN A 347 -10.28 -10.93 -14.90
CA GLN A 347 -11.27 -9.98 -14.46
C GLN A 347 -10.48 -8.98 -13.60
N LEU A 348 -10.45 -7.71 -13.99
CA LEU A 348 -10.34 -6.63 -13.02
C LEU A 348 -11.78 -6.23 -12.67
N PRO A 349 -12.51 -6.92 -11.77
CA PRO A 349 -13.61 -6.28 -11.10
C PRO A 349 -13.08 -5.71 -9.79
N LEU A 350 -13.65 -4.58 -9.41
CA LEU A 350 -13.61 -4.02 -8.07
C LEU A 350 -14.24 -4.96 -7.01
N THR A 351 -14.15 -6.28 -7.11
CA THR A 351 -14.80 -7.25 -6.22
C THR A 351 -13.81 -7.90 -5.26
N SER A 352 -13.33 -7.13 -4.28
CA SER A 352 -12.95 -7.69 -2.99
C SER A 352 -14.19 -7.87 -2.10
N ASN A 353 -14.18 -8.95 -1.31
CA ASN A 353 -15.21 -9.34 -0.35
C ASN A 353 -15.58 -8.19 0.59
N THR A 354 -16.81 -7.68 0.50
CA THR A 354 -17.40 -6.86 1.56
C THR A 354 -18.65 -7.54 2.10
N ASN A 355 -18.73 -7.62 3.43
CA ASN A 355 -19.88 -8.07 4.21
C ASN A 355 -21.09 -7.12 4.11
N GLY A 356 -21.32 -6.52 2.94
CA GLY A 356 -22.53 -5.77 2.64
C GLY A 356 -23.69 -6.75 2.52
N LYS A 357 -24.67 -6.67 3.42
CA LYS A 357 -25.94 -7.38 3.28
C LYS A 357 -26.74 -6.79 2.12
N THR A 358 -26.35 -7.07 0.88
CA THR A 358 -27.23 -6.94 -0.28
C THR A 358 -27.70 -8.34 -0.63
N SER A 359 -28.89 -8.74 -0.17
CA SER A 359 -29.41 -10.07 -0.50
C SER A 359 -29.65 -10.15 -2.01
N LYS A 360 -28.93 -11.03 -2.70
CA LYS A 360 -29.17 -11.31 -4.12
C LYS A 360 -30.64 -11.74 -4.28
N GLN A 361 -31.39 -11.07 -5.15
CA GLN A 361 -32.77 -11.46 -5.44
C GLN A 361 -32.80 -12.89 -6.01
N PRO A 362 -33.80 -13.71 -5.65
CA PRO A 362 -33.95 -15.03 -6.26
C PRO A 362 -34.19 -14.91 -7.77
N PRO A 363 -33.65 -15.82 -8.60
CA PRO A 363 -33.80 -15.75 -10.05
C PRO A 363 -35.27 -15.79 -10.49
N VAL A 364 -35.63 -14.91 -11.40
CA VAL A 364 -36.95 -14.90 -12.03
C VAL A 364 -37.02 -16.07 -13.01
N SER A 365 -38.05 -16.91 -12.87
CA SER A 365 -38.25 -18.13 -13.66
C SER A 365 -39.68 -18.30 -14.21
N MET A 366 -40.49 -17.26 -14.09
CA MET A 366 -41.94 -17.29 -14.37
C MET A 366 -42.32 -16.96 -15.82
N PHE A 367 -41.38 -16.44 -16.63
CA PHE A 367 -41.61 -16.08 -18.03
C PHE A 367 -40.97 -17.07 -19.00
N SER A 368 -41.03 -16.75 -20.30
CA SER A 368 -40.23 -17.45 -21.30
C SER A 368 -38.74 -17.34 -20.95
N LYS A 369 -37.94 -18.33 -21.37
CA LYS A 369 -36.50 -18.40 -21.07
C LYS A 369 -35.79 -17.08 -21.40
N ASN A 370 -35.98 -16.54 -22.60
CA ASN A 370 -35.31 -15.31 -23.04
C ASN A 370 -35.67 -14.10 -22.16
N ILE A 371 -36.92 -14.00 -21.69
CA ILE A 371 -37.35 -12.91 -20.80
C ILE A 371 -36.74 -13.06 -19.42
N ASN A 372 -36.75 -14.29 -18.87
CA ASN A 372 -36.12 -14.57 -17.58
C ASN A 372 -34.62 -14.26 -17.63
N ASP A 373 -33.93 -14.71 -18.68
CA ASP A 373 -32.49 -14.49 -18.86
C ASP A 373 -32.17 -12.99 -18.87
N ALA A 374 -32.91 -12.18 -19.65
CA ALA A 374 -32.71 -10.72 -19.71
C ALA A 374 -33.02 -9.99 -18.39
N ILE A 375 -34.09 -10.39 -17.69
CA ILE A 375 -34.44 -9.81 -16.38
C ILE A 375 -33.36 -10.13 -15.34
N ASN A 376 -32.90 -11.38 -15.32
CA ASN A 376 -31.86 -11.82 -14.38
C ASN A 376 -30.52 -11.15 -14.69
N GLU A 377 -30.15 -11.01 -15.96
CA GLU A 377 -28.95 -10.27 -16.39
C GLU A 377 -28.99 -8.81 -15.91
N LYS A 378 -30.12 -8.09 -16.10
CA LYS A 378 -30.27 -6.71 -15.60
C LYS A 378 -30.16 -6.65 -14.07
N TRP A 379 -30.76 -7.60 -13.34
CA TRP A 379 -30.61 -7.68 -11.88
C TRP A 379 -29.16 -7.92 -11.45
N GLU A 380 -28.41 -8.74 -12.17
CA GLU A 380 -26.99 -8.97 -11.89
C GLU A 380 -26.17 -7.70 -12.10
N SER A 381 -26.37 -6.99 -13.22
CA SER A 381 -25.69 -5.70 -13.46
C SER A 381 -26.04 -4.64 -12.41
N LEU A 382 -27.32 -4.54 -12.01
CA LEU A 382 -27.74 -3.60 -10.95
C LEU A 382 -27.14 -3.97 -9.60
N HIS A 383 -27.01 -5.26 -9.30
CA HIS A 383 -26.39 -5.72 -8.06
C HIS A 383 -24.89 -5.39 -8.03
N GLU A 384 -24.16 -5.60 -9.13
CA GLU A 384 -22.75 -5.21 -9.26
C GLU A 384 -22.58 -3.70 -9.10
N LEU A 385 -23.41 -2.90 -9.78
CA LEU A 385 -23.38 -1.44 -9.64
C LEU A 385 -23.69 -1.01 -8.20
N ALA A 386 -24.64 -1.65 -7.52
CA ALA A 386 -24.95 -1.35 -6.12
C ALA A 386 -23.76 -1.62 -5.18
N LEU A 387 -23.01 -2.69 -5.42
CA LEU A 387 -21.77 -2.98 -4.68
C LEU A 387 -20.71 -1.91 -4.94
N GLU A 388 -20.54 -1.47 -6.19
CA GLU A 388 -19.58 -0.41 -6.55
C GLU A 388 -19.96 0.94 -5.92
N VAL A 389 -21.23 1.35 -6.01
CA VAL A 389 -21.74 2.57 -5.38
C VAL A 389 -21.50 2.54 -3.87
N SER A 390 -21.82 1.41 -3.22
CA SER A 390 -21.59 1.25 -1.78
C SER A 390 -20.11 1.38 -1.42
N LYS A 391 -19.20 0.86 -2.26
CA LYS A 391 -17.75 0.99 -2.04
C LYS A 391 -17.30 2.44 -2.20
N LEU A 392 -17.78 3.15 -3.22
CA LEU A 392 -17.46 4.56 -3.43
C LEU A 392 -17.99 5.45 -2.29
N GLU A 393 -19.18 5.17 -1.78
CA GLU A 393 -19.74 5.87 -0.61
C GLU A 393 -18.89 5.64 0.65
N GLN A 394 -18.45 4.40 0.89
CA GLN A 394 -17.59 4.08 2.02
C GLN A 394 -16.21 4.73 1.89
N ALA A 395 -15.59 4.63 0.71
CA ALA A 395 -14.33 5.31 0.40
C ALA A 395 -14.44 6.81 0.66
N CYS A 396 -15.52 7.47 0.21
CA CYS A 396 -15.74 8.90 0.45
C CYS A 396 -15.88 9.26 1.94
N LYS A 397 -16.34 8.34 2.80
CA LYS A 397 -16.38 8.54 4.26
C LYS A 397 -14.99 8.36 4.88
N ASP A 398 -14.26 7.35 4.44
CA ASP A 398 -12.90 7.05 4.91
C ASP A 398 -11.92 8.15 4.49
N GLU A 399 -12.13 8.76 3.32
CA GLU A 399 -11.37 9.90 2.79
C GLU A 399 -11.29 11.06 3.80
N ASP A 400 -12.41 11.47 4.40
CA ASP A 400 -12.44 12.61 5.34
C ASP A 400 -11.55 12.35 6.57
N THR A 401 -11.61 11.12 7.08
CA THR A 401 -10.79 10.66 8.21
C THR A 401 -9.31 10.61 7.82
N PHE A 402 -9.01 10.00 6.66
CA PHE A 402 -7.65 9.89 6.15
C PHE A 402 -7.02 11.26 5.91
N VAL A 403 -7.70 12.13 5.17
CA VAL A 403 -7.26 13.50 4.85
C VAL A 403 -7.03 14.27 6.14
N LYS A 404 -7.91 14.18 7.13
CA LYS A 404 -7.72 14.84 8.41
C LYS A 404 -6.40 14.43 9.08
N PHE A 405 -6.13 13.13 9.23
CA PHE A 405 -4.92 12.67 9.93
C PHE A 405 -3.63 12.76 9.11
N PHE A 406 -3.75 12.62 7.79
CA PHE A 406 -2.64 12.66 6.84
C PHE A 406 -2.22 14.10 6.52
N LEU A 407 -3.18 15.03 6.38
CA LEU A 407 -2.94 16.44 6.04
C LEU A 407 -2.87 17.39 7.24
N GLU A 408 -3.01 16.89 8.47
CA GLU A 408 -2.76 17.65 9.70
C GLU A 408 -1.27 18.04 9.79
N GLY A 409 -0.92 19.23 9.30
CA GLY A 409 0.41 19.83 9.42
C GLY A 409 0.47 21.25 8.88
N ASN A 410 1.25 22.12 9.53
CA ASN A 410 1.55 23.45 9.00
C ASN A 410 2.60 23.30 7.87
N PRO A 411 2.61 24.11 6.81
CA PRO A 411 3.74 24.17 5.89
C PRO A 411 5.11 24.34 6.59
N GLN A 412 5.15 24.99 7.76
CA GLN A 412 6.36 25.09 8.61
C GLN A 412 6.81 23.77 9.25
N ASP A 413 6.03 22.71 9.11
CA ASP A 413 6.40 21.37 9.56
C ASP A 413 7.17 20.60 8.48
N VAL A 414 7.28 21.07 7.24
CA VAL A 414 8.15 20.47 6.22
C VAL A 414 9.59 20.89 6.49
N ILE A 415 10.45 19.89 6.73
CA ILE A 415 11.86 20.06 7.09
C ILE A 415 12.72 19.48 5.97
N SER A 416 13.54 20.34 5.36
CA SER A 416 14.58 19.92 4.42
C SER A 416 15.90 19.68 5.15
N LEU A 417 16.46 18.48 4.98
CA LEU A 417 17.73 18.04 5.55
C LEU A 417 18.73 17.84 4.41
N ASN A 418 19.96 18.30 4.62
CA ASN A 418 21.09 17.98 3.75
C ASN A 418 21.95 16.93 4.46
N VAL A 419 21.81 15.66 4.07
CA VAL A 419 22.60 14.57 4.65
C VAL A 419 23.80 14.31 3.74
N CYS A 420 24.95 14.90 4.08
CA CYS A 420 26.18 14.80 3.28
C CYS A 420 25.99 14.97 1.76
N GLY A 421 25.21 15.97 1.33
CA GLY A 421 24.92 16.27 -0.07
C GLY A 421 23.66 15.60 -0.62
N SER A 422 23.03 14.69 0.13
CA SER A 422 21.77 14.04 -0.25
C SER A 422 20.59 14.78 0.39
N PRO A 423 19.67 15.35 -0.40
CA PRO A 423 18.49 16.01 0.14
C PRO A 423 17.49 14.98 0.65
N ILE A 424 17.06 15.13 1.90
CA ILE A 424 15.95 14.37 2.49
C ILE A 424 14.95 15.38 3.01
N VAL A 425 13.69 15.27 2.58
CA VAL A 425 12.62 16.15 3.06
C VAL A 425 11.62 15.32 3.84
N THR A 426 11.28 15.75 5.05
CA THR A 426 10.36 15.02 5.93
C THR A 426 9.56 16.00 6.79
N THR A 427 8.62 15.53 7.60
CA THR A 427 7.93 16.40 8.56
C THR A 427 8.63 16.43 9.91
N ARG A 428 8.50 17.56 10.61
CA ARG A 428 8.84 17.68 12.04
C ARG A 428 8.17 16.58 12.87
N ARG A 429 6.94 16.20 12.50
CA ARG A 429 6.18 15.12 13.13
C ARG A 429 6.90 13.77 13.01
N THR A 430 7.42 13.43 11.84
CA THR A 430 8.22 12.21 11.61
C THR A 430 9.49 12.22 12.47
N LEU A 431 10.19 13.35 12.54
CA LEU A 431 11.39 13.51 13.38
C LEU A 431 11.10 13.37 14.89
N GLN A 432 9.83 13.59 15.31
CA GLN A 432 9.37 13.56 16.70
C GLN A 432 8.63 12.28 17.10
N VAL A 433 8.54 11.28 16.21
CA VAL A 433 7.86 10.00 16.48
C VAL A 433 8.37 9.37 17.79
N CYS A 434 9.68 9.44 18.06
CA CYS A 434 10.25 9.10 19.36
C CYS A 434 10.60 10.36 20.16
N LYS A 435 9.73 10.79 21.08
CA LYS A 435 9.92 12.02 21.88
C LYS A 435 11.21 12.06 22.74
N LYS A 436 11.83 10.90 22.97
CA LYS A 436 13.07 10.77 23.77
C LYS A 436 14.34 10.78 22.91
N SER A 437 14.22 10.91 21.58
CA SER A 437 15.37 10.94 20.68
C SER A 437 16.00 12.33 20.66
N SER A 438 17.32 12.39 20.43
CA SER A 438 18.04 13.64 20.19
C SER A 438 17.52 14.36 18.93
N LEU A 439 16.97 13.60 17.98
CA LEU A 439 16.30 14.14 16.80
C LEU A 439 15.02 14.92 17.19
N ALA A 440 14.20 14.37 18.08
CA ALA A 440 12.99 15.05 18.55
C ALA A 440 13.32 16.33 19.34
N GLU A 441 14.40 16.31 20.13
CA GLU A 441 14.91 17.47 20.86
C GLU A 441 15.40 18.56 19.90
N GLN A 442 16.24 18.19 18.92
CA GLN A 442 16.80 19.09 17.92
C GLN A 442 15.72 19.81 17.12
N PHE A 443 14.61 19.13 16.80
CA PHE A 443 13.51 19.67 16.01
C PHE A 443 12.27 20.04 16.85
N SER A 444 12.44 20.23 18.17
CA SER A 444 11.36 20.69 19.05
C SER A 444 10.94 22.14 18.71
N PRO A 445 9.70 22.56 18.99
CA PRO A 445 9.27 23.94 18.72
C PRO A 445 10.11 25.00 19.46
N ASN A 446 10.78 24.61 20.56
CA ASN A 446 11.51 25.51 21.45
C ASN A 446 13.03 25.46 21.25
N SER A 447 13.58 24.62 20.37
CA SER A 447 15.03 24.50 20.10
C SER A 447 15.60 25.66 19.26
N HIS A 448 15.00 26.86 19.34
CA HIS A 448 15.46 28.09 18.71
C HIS A 448 16.75 28.60 19.36
N GLY A 449 17.84 27.86 19.17
CA GLY A 449 19.19 28.29 19.50
C GLY A 449 19.92 28.71 18.22
N LYS A 450 20.18 30.03 18.10
CA LYS A 450 21.08 30.67 17.11
C LYS A 450 20.62 30.65 15.63
N ARG A 451 19.60 31.45 15.27
CA ARG A 451 19.36 31.84 13.86
C ARG A 451 18.80 33.26 13.69
N ASP A 452 19.10 34.16 14.62
CA ASP A 452 18.41 35.45 14.71
C ASP A 452 18.90 36.55 13.73
N SER A 453 19.88 36.30 12.86
CA SER A 453 20.36 37.32 11.90
C SER A 453 19.86 37.18 10.46
N GLU A 454 18.99 36.20 10.14
CA GLU A 454 18.51 35.96 8.76
C GLU A 454 16.98 35.82 8.63
N ASP A 455 16.23 35.87 9.73
CA ASP A 455 14.76 35.78 9.70
C ASP A 455 14.11 37.15 9.52
N ALA A 456 13.72 37.44 8.27
CA ALA A 456 13.04 38.69 7.92
C ALA A 456 11.74 38.93 8.69
N THR A 457 11.11 37.93 9.32
CA THR A 457 9.90 38.16 10.14
C THR A 457 10.16 38.90 11.46
N LYS A 458 11.43 39.01 11.85
CA LYS A 458 11.90 39.71 13.07
C LYS A 458 12.52 41.07 12.77
N TRP A 459 12.68 41.42 11.49
CA TRP A 459 13.27 42.69 11.08
C TRP A 459 12.39 43.87 11.50
N ASN A 460 13.05 44.82 12.14
CA ASN A 460 12.47 46.14 12.37
C ASN A 460 12.56 46.98 11.06
N PRO A 461 11.97 48.18 11.01
CA PRO A 461 12.04 49.03 9.81
C PRO A 461 13.48 49.39 9.39
N GLU A 462 14.40 49.57 10.34
CA GLU A 462 15.81 49.88 10.05
C GLU A 462 16.51 48.70 9.34
N ASP A 463 16.21 47.46 9.75
CA ASP A 463 16.72 46.24 9.13
C ASP A 463 16.21 46.09 7.68
N VAL A 464 14.93 46.42 7.44
CA VAL A 464 14.32 46.44 6.10
C VAL A 464 15.00 47.47 5.21
N VAL A 465 15.23 48.68 5.72
CA VAL A 465 15.94 49.75 5.01
C VAL A 465 17.40 49.35 4.73
N ALA A 466 18.09 48.76 5.70
CA ALA A 466 19.45 48.27 5.54
C ALA A 466 19.54 47.15 4.49
N TRP A 467 18.51 46.30 4.38
CA TRP A 467 18.41 45.29 3.34
C TRP A 467 18.14 45.90 1.96
N LEU A 468 17.20 46.84 1.84
CA LEU A 468 16.87 47.53 0.59
C LEU A 468 18.11 48.24 -0.01
N ASN A 469 18.89 48.90 0.85
CA ASN A 469 20.13 49.60 0.46
C ASN A 469 21.23 48.67 -0.09
N ARG A 470 21.13 47.36 0.12
CA ARG A 470 22.08 46.36 -0.40
C ARG A 470 21.68 45.81 -1.77
N ILE A 471 20.49 46.15 -2.27
CA ILE A 471 19.99 45.64 -3.55
C ILE A 471 20.37 46.63 -4.66
N ASP A 472 21.31 46.22 -5.51
CA ASP A 472 21.72 47.00 -6.67
C ASP A 472 20.53 47.27 -7.60
N GLY A 473 20.25 48.54 -7.87
CA GLY A 473 19.19 48.99 -8.78
C GLY A 473 17.87 49.40 -8.10
N VAL A 474 17.77 49.34 -6.77
CA VAL A 474 16.73 50.01 -5.99
C VAL A 474 17.15 51.47 -5.78
N SER A 475 16.28 52.43 -6.12
CA SER A 475 16.56 53.85 -5.95
C SER A 475 16.24 54.35 -4.55
N ASP A 476 16.95 55.36 -4.06
CA ASP A 476 16.73 56.00 -2.74
C ASP A 476 15.27 56.44 -2.51
N ALA A 477 14.55 56.85 -3.55
CA ALA A 477 13.12 57.19 -3.45
C ALA A 477 12.24 56.01 -3.02
N VAL A 478 12.57 54.79 -3.48
CA VAL A 478 11.86 53.57 -3.10
C VAL A 478 12.26 53.16 -1.69
N VAL A 479 13.55 53.28 -1.32
CA VAL A 479 14.00 53.02 0.05
C VAL A 479 13.28 53.93 1.04
N LYS A 480 13.19 55.21 0.70
CA LYS A 480 12.49 56.22 1.51
C LYS A 480 10.99 55.93 1.66
N GLU A 481 10.33 55.42 0.62
CA GLU A 481 8.92 55.02 0.72
C GLU A 481 8.72 53.90 1.77
N PHE A 482 9.61 52.92 1.82
CA PHE A 482 9.56 51.86 2.84
C PHE A 482 9.92 52.37 4.25
N GLU A 483 10.84 53.34 4.35
CA GLU A 483 11.23 53.99 5.60
C GLU A 483 10.11 54.88 6.16
N ASP A 484 9.52 55.74 5.32
CA ASP A 484 8.44 56.67 5.69
C ASP A 484 7.18 55.90 6.14
N ASN A 485 6.91 54.74 5.52
CA ASN A 485 5.82 53.84 5.91
C ASN A 485 6.19 52.86 7.05
N GLN A 486 7.42 52.95 7.60
CA GLN A 486 7.89 52.13 8.71
C GLN A 486 7.68 50.62 8.51
N VAL A 487 7.94 50.13 7.30
CA VAL A 487 7.65 48.75 6.91
C VAL A 487 8.47 47.77 7.73
N THR A 488 7.79 46.89 8.47
CA THR A 488 8.43 45.78 9.17
C THR A 488 8.71 44.63 8.20
N GLY A 489 9.61 43.72 8.57
CA GLY A 489 9.92 42.61 7.66
C GLY A 489 8.75 41.63 7.43
N ARG A 490 7.73 41.60 8.31
CA ARG A 490 6.47 40.87 8.03
C ARG A 490 5.66 41.49 6.91
N GLU A 491 5.58 42.81 6.89
CA GLU A 491 4.87 43.58 5.86
C GLU A 491 5.63 43.54 4.54
N LEU A 492 6.97 43.62 4.57
CA LEU A 492 7.82 43.39 3.41
C LEU A 492 7.52 42.02 2.76
N LEU A 493 7.43 40.96 3.57
CA LEU A 493 7.10 39.63 3.07
C LEU A 493 5.65 39.52 2.55
N ALA A 494 4.74 40.42 2.91
CA ALA A 494 3.39 40.46 2.36
C ALA A 494 3.33 41.08 0.95
N LEU A 495 4.31 41.91 0.58
CA LEU A 495 4.44 42.55 -0.74
C LEU A 495 5.02 41.57 -1.80
N ASN A 496 4.40 40.40 -1.96
CA ASN A 496 4.94 39.28 -2.72
C ASN A 496 4.37 39.09 -4.13
N ASN A 497 3.52 40.00 -4.57
CA ASN A 497 3.00 40.04 -5.93
C ASN A 497 3.14 41.45 -6.50
N LYS A 498 2.90 41.55 -7.81
CA LYS A 498 3.13 42.78 -8.55
C LYS A 498 2.12 43.86 -8.17
N GLU A 499 0.86 43.48 -7.96
CA GLU A 499 -0.20 44.41 -7.55
C GLU A 499 0.13 45.08 -6.21
N ALA A 500 0.55 44.30 -5.21
CA ALA A 500 0.87 44.80 -3.88
C ALA A 500 2.02 45.83 -3.89
N LEU A 501 3.07 45.62 -4.69
CA LEU A 501 4.18 46.58 -4.82
C LEU A 501 3.76 47.84 -5.59
N MET A 502 2.85 47.72 -6.56
CA MET A 502 2.29 48.87 -7.26
C MET A 502 1.40 49.70 -6.35
N ASP A 503 0.53 49.04 -5.58
CA ASP A 503 -0.36 49.68 -4.60
C ASP A 503 0.42 50.31 -3.45
N PHE A 504 1.60 49.77 -3.13
CA PHE A 504 2.54 50.34 -2.16
C PHE A 504 3.31 51.57 -2.68
N GLY A 505 3.24 51.88 -3.99
CA GLY A 505 3.88 53.08 -4.57
C GLY A 505 5.15 52.81 -5.40
N VAL A 506 5.51 51.55 -5.68
CA VAL A 506 6.64 51.23 -6.57
C VAL A 506 6.17 51.18 -8.02
N GLU A 507 6.42 52.24 -8.79
CA GLU A 507 5.90 52.38 -10.17
C GLU A 507 6.80 51.73 -11.25
N LYS A 508 8.11 51.71 -11.03
CA LYS A 508 9.08 51.26 -12.04
C LYS A 508 9.07 49.75 -12.18
N LYS A 509 8.54 49.25 -13.31
CA LYS A 509 8.40 47.81 -13.62
C LYS A 509 9.66 46.97 -13.40
N GLY A 510 10.85 47.50 -13.70
CA GLY A 510 12.12 46.81 -13.47
C GLY A 510 12.44 46.62 -11.98
N THR A 511 12.24 47.66 -11.17
CA THR A 511 12.42 47.63 -9.71
C THR A 511 11.40 46.70 -9.05
N ILE A 512 10.16 46.66 -9.54
CA ILE A 512 9.15 45.69 -9.06
C ILE A 512 9.62 44.24 -9.27
N HIS A 513 10.15 43.90 -10.45
CA HIS A 513 10.65 42.55 -10.70
C HIS A 513 11.88 42.21 -9.85
N LEU A 514 12.79 43.16 -9.64
CA LEU A 514 13.94 42.99 -8.76
C LEU A 514 13.50 42.73 -7.31
N LEU A 515 12.65 43.59 -6.75
CA LEU A 515 12.12 43.43 -5.39
C LEU A 515 11.34 42.12 -5.24
N LEU A 516 10.54 41.72 -6.23
CA LEU A 516 9.86 40.42 -6.19
C LEU A 516 10.84 39.25 -6.18
N GLY A 517 11.93 39.32 -6.95
CA GLY A 517 12.99 38.30 -6.94
C GLY A 517 13.64 38.18 -5.57
N GLU A 518 13.96 39.32 -4.95
CA GLU A 518 14.63 39.41 -3.66
C GLU A 518 13.71 39.04 -2.48
N ILE A 519 12.44 39.46 -2.49
CA ILE A 519 11.43 39.05 -1.50
C ILE A 519 11.16 37.54 -1.60
N ARG A 520 11.12 36.99 -2.82
CA ARG A 520 11.03 35.53 -3.01
C ARG A 520 12.27 34.82 -2.47
N ARG A 521 13.46 35.40 -2.63
CA ARG A 521 14.71 34.87 -2.05
C ARG A 521 14.66 34.88 -0.52
N LEU A 522 14.22 35.96 0.12
CA LEU A 522 14.01 35.99 1.57
C LEU A 522 12.98 34.96 2.06
N LYS A 523 11.89 34.78 1.30
CA LYS A 523 10.92 33.71 1.57
C LYS A 523 11.53 32.32 1.37
N LYS A 524 12.42 32.16 0.40
CA LYS A 524 13.14 30.93 0.13
C LYS A 524 14.13 30.63 1.25
N ASP A 525 14.94 31.60 1.68
CA ASP A 525 15.90 31.44 2.78
C ASP A 525 15.19 31.10 4.12
N ARG A 526 13.98 31.64 4.34
CA ARG A 526 13.07 31.21 5.44
C ARG A 526 12.65 29.74 5.35
N SER A 527 12.43 29.20 4.14
CA SER A 527 12.02 27.80 3.91
C SER A 527 13.21 26.83 3.77
N ASN A 528 14.42 27.35 3.60
CA ASN A 528 15.55 26.59 3.04
C ASN A 528 16.78 26.60 3.95
N THR A 529 16.61 26.76 5.26
CA THR A 529 17.69 26.44 6.21
C THR A 529 17.85 24.92 6.26
N THR A 530 18.46 24.34 5.22
CA THR A 530 18.75 22.92 5.16
C THR A 530 19.65 22.56 6.33
N VAL A 531 19.14 21.73 7.24
CA VAL A 531 19.95 21.27 8.37
C VAL A 531 20.97 20.29 7.82
N LEU A 532 22.27 20.63 7.96
CA LEU A 532 23.35 19.74 7.60
C LEU A 532 23.40 18.58 8.62
N ILE A 533 23.39 17.37 8.10
CA ILE A 533 23.56 16.13 8.85
C ILE A 533 24.82 15.45 8.32
N GLU A 534 25.84 15.31 9.18
CA GLU A 534 27.14 14.77 8.82
C GLU A 534 27.23 13.25 9.08
N HIS A 535 26.33 12.49 8.46
CA HIS A 535 26.27 11.03 8.55
C HIS A 535 25.99 10.37 7.20
N SER A 536 26.11 9.03 7.16
CA SER A 536 25.77 8.24 5.98
C SER A 536 24.34 8.53 5.53
N PRO A 537 24.13 9.04 4.29
CA PRO A 537 22.80 9.29 3.75
C PRO A 537 21.94 8.05 3.77
N TYR A 538 22.51 6.92 3.35
CA TYR A 538 21.85 5.62 3.34
C TYR A 538 21.35 5.19 4.73
N CYS A 539 22.19 5.28 5.76
CA CYS A 539 21.78 4.89 7.11
C CYS A 539 20.74 5.83 7.69
N PHE A 540 20.87 7.14 7.41
CA PHE A 540 19.93 8.13 7.89
C PHE A 540 18.57 8.01 7.19
N GLU A 541 18.55 7.75 5.88
CA GLU A 541 17.33 7.50 5.12
C GLU A 541 16.58 6.26 5.63
N LYS A 542 17.27 5.12 5.85
CA LYS A 542 16.67 3.92 6.47
C LYS A 542 16.02 4.20 7.83
N MET A 543 16.63 5.09 8.61
CA MET A 543 16.07 5.53 9.89
C MET A 543 14.83 6.40 9.68
N ILE A 544 14.87 7.38 8.78
CA ILE A 544 13.73 8.26 8.47
C ILE A 544 12.55 7.47 7.89
N ASP A 545 12.82 6.53 6.97
CA ASP A 545 11.79 5.67 6.38
C ASP A 545 11.06 4.83 7.44
N PHE A 546 11.80 4.28 8.42
CA PHE A 546 11.18 3.61 9.55
C PHE A 546 10.27 4.53 10.36
N LEU A 547 10.71 5.76 10.64
CA LEU A 547 9.89 6.73 11.37
C LEU A 547 8.64 7.13 10.58
N ARG A 548 8.70 7.19 9.24
CA ARG A 548 7.53 7.46 8.37
C ARG A 548 6.49 6.36 8.50
N VAL A 549 6.90 5.09 8.38
CA VAL A 549 5.97 3.94 8.49
C VAL A 549 5.44 3.77 9.92
N GLU A 550 6.29 3.93 10.93
CA GLU A 550 5.89 3.88 12.33
C GLU A 550 4.94 5.02 12.70
N GLY A 551 5.21 6.24 12.24
CA GLY A 551 4.35 7.39 12.45
C GLY A 551 2.96 7.19 11.83
N SER A 552 2.88 6.47 10.70
CA SER A 552 1.60 6.14 10.05
C SER A 552 0.83 5.08 10.83
N TYR A 553 1.53 4.03 11.30
CA TYR A 553 0.95 2.96 12.11
C TYR A 553 0.43 3.46 13.46
N ILE A 554 1.20 4.29 14.19
CA ILE A 554 0.79 4.85 15.48
C ILE A 554 -0.49 5.69 15.38
N LYS A 555 -0.74 6.32 14.23
CA LYS A 555 -1.95 7.11 13.97
C LYS A 555 -3.14 6.27 13.48
N GLY A 556 -2.96 4.97 13.23
CA GLY A 556 -3.98 4.13 12.62
C GLY A 556 -4.27 4.47 11.15
N LEU A 557 -3.32 5.07 10.42
CA LEU A 557 -3.44 5.28 8.98
C LEU A 557 -3.25 3.97 8.19
N VAL A 558 -2.52 3.03 8.80
CA VAL A 558 -2.20 1.69 8.31
C VAL A 558 -2.33 0.71 9.49
N GLU A 559 -2.78 -0.50 9.22
CA GLU A 559 -2.89 -1.60 10.18
C GLU A 559 -1.65 -2.49 10.17
N LEU A 560 -0.91 -2.52 9.04
CA LEU A 560 0.34 -3.28 8.94
C LEU A 560 1.35 -2.76 9.96
N LYS A 561 1.87 -3.69 10.78
CA LYS A 561 2.88 -3.37 11.77
C LYS A 561 4.24 -3.12 11.09
N PRO A 562 4.93 -2.01 11.43
CA PRO A 562 6.25 -1.71 10.90
C PRO A 562 7.28 -2.80 11.19
N GLU A 563 7.96 -3.23 10.13
CA GLU A 563 9.15 -4.06 10.24
C GLU A 563 10.37 -3.21 10.62
N LYS A 564 11.36 -3.84 11.25
CA LYS A 564 12.63 -3.17 11.56
C LYS A 564 13.39 -2.93 10.25
N PRO A 565 14.22 -1.86 10.16
CA PRO A 565 14.98 -1.58 8.96
C PRO A 565 15.83 -2.76 8.51
N ILE A 566 15.60 -3.19 7.28
CA ILE A 566 16.48 -4.14 6.59
C ILE A 566 17.65 -3.34 6.01
N VAL A 567 18.86 -3.74 6.39
CA VAL A 567 20.09 -3.03 6.07
C VAL A 567 21.14 -4.00 5.55
N ARG A 568 21.78 -3.64 4.42
CA ARG A 568 22.95 -4.33 3.88
C ARG A 568 23.95 -4.74 4.96
N LYS A 569 24.44 -5.98 4.87
CA LYS A 569 25.39 -6.55 5.84
C LYS A 569 26.63 -5.67 6.07
N ALA A 570 27.14 -5.03 5.02
CA ALA A 570 28.29 -4.13 5.10
C ALA A 570 28.00 -2.83 5.88
N GLU A 571 26.75 -2.37 5.91
CA GLU A 571 26.35 -1.11 6.55
C GLU A 571 25.79 -1.31 7.97
N LYS A 572 25.53 -2.56 8.40
CA LYS A 572 24.88 -2.87 9.70
C LYS A 572 25.57 -2.19 10.89
N SER A 573 26.90 -2.31 11.00
CA SER A 573 27.64 -1.68 12.10
C SER A 573 27.57 -0.15 12.06
N ARG A 574 27.55 0.43 10.85
CA ARG A 574 27.42 1.88 10.67
C ARG A 574 26.02 2.35 11.03
N PHE A 575 24.99 1.63 10.58
CA PHE A 575 23.59 1.90 10.89
C PHE A 575 23.33 1.87 12.40
N GLU A 576 23.79 0.85 13.11
CA GLU A 576 23.66 0.78 14.58
C GLU A 576 24.29 1.98 15.30
N LYS A 577 25.44 2.48 14.82
CA LYS A 577 26.10 3.67 15.38
C LYS A 577 25.27 4.94 15.14
N VAL A 578 24.76 5.13 13.92
CA VAL A 578 23.92 6.28 13.56
C VAL A 578 22.63 6.27 14.39
N VAL A 579 21.96 5.12 14.51
CA VAL A 579 20.74 4.99 15.33
C VAL A 579 21.02 5.31 16.79
N LYS A 580 22.08 4.74 17.39
CA LYS A 580 22.43 5.02 18.81
C LYS A 580 22.81 6.48 19.05
N HIS A 581 23.32 7.18 18.05
CA HIS A 581 23.62 8.62 18.14
C HIS A 581 22.34 9.44 18.26
N TYR A 582 21.35 9.20 17.40
CA TYR A 582 20.10 9.97 17.41
C TYR A 582 19.06 9.46 18.42
N PHE A 583 19.13 8.19 18.80
CA PHE A 583 18.20 7.51 19.69
C PHE A 583 18.98 6.89 20.87
N PRO A 584 19.46 7.71 21.83
CA PRO A 584 20.28 7.22 22.93
C PRO A 584 19.48 6.35 23.92
N GLY A 585 20.20 5.47 24.63
CA GLY A 585 19.64 4.61 25.67
C GLY A 585 18.60 3.62 25.13
N GLU A 586 17.49 3.47 25.85
CA GLU A 586 16.41 2.53 25.51
C GLU A 586 15.66 2.91 24.22
N SER A 587 15.77 4.16 23.76
CA SER A 587 15.07 4.60 22.54
C SER A 587 15.59 3.92 21.27
N CYS A 588 16.85 3.48 21.21
CA CYS A 588 17.37 2.77 20.04
C CYS A 588 16.68 1.41 19.79
N LYS A 589 16.13 0.75 20.82
CA LYS A 589 15.42 -0.54 20.68
C LYS A 589 14.18 -0.43 19.79
N MET A 590 13.60 0.78 19.72
CA MET A 590 12.52 1.09 18.80
C MET A 590 12.89 0.81 17.34
N ILE A 591 14.16 0.99 16.96
CA ILE A 591 14.63 0.81 15.59
C ILE A 591 15.47 -0.47 15.45
N LEU A 592 16.28 -0.83 16.46
CA LEU A 592 17.22 -1.94 16.38
C LEU A 592 16.66 -3.29 16.85
N GLY A 593 15.57 -3.29 17.62
CA GLY A 593 15.04 -4.49 18.28
C GLY A 593 15.49 -4.62 19.73
#